data_AF-A0A1X7SI67-F1
#
_entry.id   AF-A0A1X7SI67-F1
#
_cell.length_a   1.000
_cell.length_b   1.000
_cell.length_c   1.000
_cell.angle_alpha   90.00
_cell.angle_beta   90.00
_cell.angle_gamma   90.00
#
_symmetry.space_group_name_H-M   'P 1'
#
loop_
_entity.id
_entity.type
_entity.pdbx_description
1 polymer ?
#
loop_
_entity_poly.entity_id
_entity_poly.type
_entity_poly.pdbx_seq_one_letter_code
_entity_poly.pdbx_strand_id
1 'polypeptide(L)'
;MDKAAKAIPYCVGKWLPSDQAVLNKWLQDLIEEVDGKDSTDCIDDVDAADGGLEIVGLEPPVRALQVLIETDSEVNMFFHQMFRQIPAKDPTCKPQITNYRLMLRLINHIMTKAPEFNESGLVGFPINAILNWPMGTTGGFAAFLNDK
;
A
#
# COMPACT_ATOMS: atom_id res chain seq x y z
N MET A 1 22.31 29.54 20.12
CA MET A 1 22.74 28.95 18.84
C MET A 1 22.07 27.60 18.73
N ASP A 2 20.87 27.58 18.17
CA ASP A 2 20.07 26.37 17.97
C ASP A 2 20.75 25.45 16.96
N LYS A 3 21.14 24.26 17.42
CA LYS A 3 21.45 23.16 16.51
C LYS A 3 20.13 22.71 15.91
N ALA A 4 19.86 23.13 14.68
CA ALA A 4 18.81 22.54 13.86
C ALA A 4 18.92 21.01 13.94
N ALA A 5 17.87 20.36 14.44
CA ALA A 5 17.79 18.91 14.49
C ALA A 5 17.98 18.38 13.07
N LYS A 6 19.10 17.70 12.84
CA LYS A 6 19.42 17.12 11.53
C LYS A 6 18.37 16.05 11.26
N ALA A 7 17.46 16.32 10.32
CA ALA A 7 16.44 15.37 9.90
C ALA A 7 17.13 14.06 9.54
N ILE A 8 16.82 13.01 10.31
CA ILE A 8 17.37 11.68 10.06
C ILE A 8 16.76 11.25 8.72
N PRO A 9 17.56 10.92 7.69
CA PRO A 9 17.01 10.39 6.45
C PRO A 9 16.28 9.09 6.79
N TYR A 10 14.96 9.12 6.68
CA TYR A 10 14.12 7.93 6.77
C TYR A 10 14.51 7.03 5.58
N CYS A 11 14.64 5.72 5.79
CA CYS A 11 15.23 4.71 4.88
C CYS A 11 16.75 4.44 5.04
N VAL A 12 17.12 3.81 6.17
CA VAL A 12 18.49 3.32 6.45
C VAL A 12 19.01 2.32 5.39
N GLY A 13 18.10 1.67 4.63
CA GLY A 13 18.44 0.64 3.64
C GLY A 13 18.67 1.12 2.19
N LYS A 14 18.41 2.38 1.83
CA LYS A 14 18.49 2.93 0.44
C LYS A 14 17.69 2.15 -0.64
N TRP A 15 16.87 1.20 -0.23
CA TRP A 15 16.03 0.35 -1.08
C TRP A 15 14.74 1.01 -1.58
N LEU A 16 14.28 2.08 -0.90
CA LEU A 16 13.26 3.01 -1.36
C LEU A 16 13.90 4.38 -1.62
N PRO A 17 13.28 5.25 -2.46
CA PRO A 17 13.72 6.62 -2.62
C PRO A 17 13.90 7.29 -1.27
N SER A 18 15.04 7.95 -1.06
CA SER A 18 15.28 8.71 0.17
C SER A 18 14.35 9.93 0.31
N ASP A 19 13.76 10.36 -0.81
CA ASP A 19 12.74 11.41 -0.85
C ASP A 19 11.34 10.80 -0.82
N GLN A 20 10.64 11.00 0.30
CA GLN A 20 9.27 10.55 0.50
C GLN A 20 8.31 11.14 -0.55
N ALA A 21 8.59 12.35 -1.07
CA ALA A 21 7.76 12.97 -2.10
C ALA A 21 7.78 12.18 -3.41
N VAL A 22 8.90 11.52 -3.74
CA VAL A 22 9.03 10.69 -4.95
C VAL A 22 8.20 9.42 -4.82
N LEU A 23 8.31 8.72 -3.69
CA LEU A 23 7.45 7.56 -3.40
C LEU A 23 5.98 7.95 -3.40
N ASN A 24 5.66 9.07 -2.76
CA ASN A 24 4.31 9.55 -2.66
C ASN A 24 3.70 9.92 -4.02
N LYS A 25 4.49 10.53 -4.91
CA LYS A 25 4.03 10.84 -6.25
C LYS A 25 3.81 9.58 -7.08
N TRP A 26 4.74 8.63 -7.02
CA TRP A 26 4.64 7.38 -7.77
C TRP A 26 3.40 6.56 -7.37
N LEU A 27 3.12 6.47 -6.07
CA LEU A 27 1.92 5.81 -5.56
C LEU A 27 0.64 6.54 -6.02
N GLN A 28 0.62 7.87 -5.99
CA GLN A 28 -0.50 8.65 -6.52
C GLN A 28 -0.73 8.39 -8.01
N ASP A 29 0.34 8.45 -8.82
CA ASP A 29 0.26 8.19 -10.27
C ASP A 29 -0.29 6.76 -10.53
N LEU A 30 0.14 5.77 -9.73
CA LEU A 30 -0.35 4.39 -9.82
C LEU A 30 -1.84 4.25 -9.45
N ILE A 31 -2.30 4.94 -8.41
CA ILE A 31 -3.72 4.94 -8.01
C ILE A 31 -4.58 5.61 -9.08
N GLU A 32 -4.12 6.74 -9.63
CA GLU A 32 -4.81 7.44 -10.72
C GLU A 32 -4.91 6.59 -11.98
N GLU A 33 -3.91 5.76 -12.30
CA GLU A 33 -3.97 4.82 -13.42
C GLU A 33 -5.03 3.71 -13.22
N VAL A 34 -5.23 3.26 -11.97
CA VAL A 34 -6.08 2.10 -11.66
C VAL A 34 -7.54 2.49 -11.37
N ASP A 35 -7.76 3.51 -10.54
CA ASP A 35 -9.09 3.93 -10.09
C ASP A 35 -9.51 5.30 -10.65
N GLY A 36 -8.65 5.99 -11.40
CA GLY A 36 -8.93 7.32 -11.93
C GLY A 36 -8.77 8.44 -10.90
N LYS A 37 -8.99 9.68 -11.34
CA LYS A 37 -8.78 10.89 -10.53
C LYS A 37 -9.84 11.13 -9.45
N ASP A 38 -10.96 10.44 -9.55
CA ASP A 38 -12.10 10.57 -8.64
C ASP A 38 -12.11 9.47 -7.56
N SER A 39 -11.00 8.73 -7.40
CA SER A 39 -10.90 7.64 -6.41
C SER A 39 -11.23 8.12 -5.00
N THR A 40 -12.28 7.53 -4.42
CA THR A 40 -12.72 7.77 -3.03
C THR A 40 -12.03 6.85 -2.03
N ASP A 41 -11.18 5.93 -2.47
CA ASP A 41 -10.49 4.99 -1.58
C ASP A 41 -9.44 5.69 -0.70
N CYS A 42 -9.08 6.93 -1.02
CA CYS A 42 -8.24 7.79 -0.18
C CYS A 42 -9.01 8.43 1.01
N ILE A 43 -10.32 8.20 1.14
CA ILE A 43 -11.16 8.82 2.17
C ILE A 43 -11.01 8.03 3.49
N ASP A 44 -10.90 8.77 4.60
CA ASP A 44 -10.61 8.34 5.98
C ASP A 44 -11.54 7.27 6.60
N ASP A 45 -12.43 6.66 5.83
CA ASP A 45 -13.39 5.67 6.31
C ASP A 45 -12.87 4.23 6.12
N VAL A 46 -11.90 3.83 6.96
CA VAL A 46 -11.50 2.42 7.15
C VAL A 46 -12.63 1.50 7.65
N ASP A 47 -13.81 2.06 7.90
CA ASP A 47 -15.03 1.42 8.39
C ASP A 47 -16.28 1.73 7.53
N ALA A 48 -16.14 2.38 6.36
CA ALA A 48 -17.27 2.45 5.43
C ALA A 48 -17.65 1.01 5.07
N ALA A 49 -18.88 0.62 5.44
CA ALA A 49 -19.46 -0.67 5.09
C ALA A 49 -19.11 -0.95 3.63
N ASP A 50 -18.41 -2.06 3.42
CA ASP A 50 -17.77 -2.53 2.20
C ASP A 50 -18.69 -2.42 0.97
N GLY A 51 -18.87 -1.20 0.49
CA GLY A 51 -19.64 -0.82 -0.68
C GLY A 51 -18.72 -0.53 -1.87
N GLY A 52 -17.45 -0.93 -1.74
CA GLY A 52 -16.44 -0.78 -2.78
C GLY A 52 -16.81 -1.58 -4.02
N LEU A 53 -16.37 -1.10 -5.18
CA LEU A 53 -16.53 -1.83 -6.44
C LEU A 53 -16.07 -3.29 -6.28
N GLU A 54 -16.86 -4.21 -6.84
CA GLU A 54 -16.45 -5.59 -7.04
C GLU A 54 -15.08 -5.60 -7.73
N ILE A 55 -14.11 -6.35 -7.18
CA ILE A 55 -12.78 -6.46 -7.76
C ILE A 55 -12.83 -7.43 -8.94
N VAL A 56 -13.20 -6.92 -10.11
CA VAL A 56 -13.28 -7.68 -11.36
C VAL A 56 -11.93 -7.69 -12.10
N GLY A 57 -11.67 -8.75 -12.86
CA GLY A 57 -10.51 -8.81 -13.75
C GLY A 57 -9.17 -9.11 -13.07
N LEU A 58 -9.17 -9.71 -11.88
CA LEU A 58 -7.92 -10.13 -11.23
C LEU A 58 -7.27 -11.33 -11.92
N GLU A 59 -5.96 -11.23 -12.10
CA GLU A 59 -5.05 -12.32 -12.47
C GLU A 59 -5.12 -13.46 -11.46
N PRO A 60 -4.90 -14.73 -11.86
CA PRO A 60 -5.11 -15.89 -10.99
C PRO A 60 -4.40 -15.81 -9.63
N PRO A 61 -3.14 -15.34 -9.52
CA PRO A 61 -2.47 -15.23 -8.21
C PRO A 61 -3.10 -14.17 -7.31
N VAL A 62 -3.51 -13.03 -7.86
CA VAL A 62 -4.13 -11.94 -7.08
C VAL A 62 -5.53 -12.34 -6.64
N ARG A 63 -6.26 -13.07 -7.48
CA ARG A 63 -7.56 -13.64 -7.13
C ARG A 63 -7.43 -14.68 -6.02
N ALA A 64 -6.41 -15.55 -6.06
CA ALA A 64 -6.18 -16.52 -5.00
C ALA A 64 -5.92 -15.82 -3.66
N LEU A 65 -5.14 -14.73 -3.66
CA LEU A 65 -4.91 -13.90 -2.48
C LEU A 65 -6.21 -13.24 -1.98
N GLN A 66 -7.03 -12.70 -2.89
CA GLN A 66 -8.34 -12.14 -2.52
C GLN A 66 -9.21 -13.19 -1.82
N VAL A 67 -9.32 -14.38 -2.42
CA VAL A 67 -10.13 -15.48 -1.87
C VAL A 67 -9.63 -15.89 -0.48
N LEU A 68 -8.30 -15.97 -0.28
CA LEU A 68 -7.72 -16.26 1.03
C LEU A 68 -8.12 -15.19 2.07
N ILE A 69 -7.97 -13.91 1.73
CA ILE A 69 -8.31 -12.79 2.62
C ILE A 69 -9.81 -12.76 2.94
N GLU A 70 -10.67 -13.06 1.98
CA GLU A 70 -12.14 -12.98 2.16
C GLU A 70 -12.73 -14.25 2.80
N THR A 71 -12.04 -15.40 2.71
CA THR A 71 -12.56 -16.69 3.21
C THR A 71 -12.01 -17.05 4.59
N ASP A 72 -10.76 -16.70 4.90
CA ASP A 72 -10.15 -17.04 6.18
C ASP A 72 -10.31 -15.90 7.18
N SER A 73 -10.95 -16.17 8.31
CA SER A 73 -11.27 -15.13 9.30
C SER A 73 -10.05 -14.50 9.96
N GLU A 74 -8.96 -15.25 10.16
CA GLU A 74 -7.73 -14.71 10.76
C GLU A 74 -7.01 -13.81 9.76
N VAL A 75 -6.83 -14.29 8.53
CA VAL A 75 -6.21 -13.49 7.46
C VAL A 75 -7.04 -12.24 7.20
N ASN A 76 -8.36 -12.36 7.11
CA ASN A 76 -9.28 -11.24 6.95
C ASN A 76 -9.04 -10.18 8.04
N MET A 77 -9.03 -10.59 9.31
CA MET A 77 -8.81 -9.71 10.44
C MET A 77 -7.45 -9.00 10.34
N PHE A 78 -6.37 -9.73 10.05
CA PHE A 78 -5.04 -9.13 9.95
C PHE A 78 -4.93 -8.12 8.81
N PHE A 79 -5.52 -8.40 7.66
CA PHE A 79 -5.56 -7.47 6.53
C PHE A 79 -6.39 -6.22 6.83
N HIS A 80 -7.47 -6.31 7.61
CA HIS A 80 -8.15 -5.09 8.06
C HIS A 80 -7.32 -4.31 9.09
N GLN A 81 -6.71 -5.02 10.05
CA GLN A 81 -5.89 -4.40 11.08
C GLN A 81 -4.64 -3.72 10.52
N MET A 82 -4.00 -4.29 9.51
CA MET A 82 -2.74 -3.77 8.98
C MET A 82 -2.88 -2.36 8.40
N PHE A 83 -4.05 -2.04 7.81
CA PHE A 83 -4.31 -0.70 7.29
C PHE A 83 -4.86 0.24 8.37
N ARG A 84 -5.73 -0.26 9.28
CA ARG A 84 -6.25 0.54 10.42
C ARG A 84 -5.18 1.02 11.38
N GLN A 85 -4.09 0.27 11.51
CA GLN A 85 -2.99 0.59 12.44
C GLN A 85 -1.96 1.54 11.83
N ILE A 86 -2.11 1.94 10.57
CA ILE A 86 -1.24 2.95 9.96
C ILE A 86 -1.52 4.30 10.66
N PRO A 87 -0.50 4.99 11.19
CA PRO A 87 -0.71 6.28 11.86
C PRO A 87 -1.30 7.33 10.92
N ALA A 88 -2.41 7.96 11.29
CA ALA A 88 -3.03 9.04 10.52
C ALA A 88 -2.16 10.31 10.40
N LYS A 89 -1.18 10.49 11.31
CA LYS A 89 -0.31 11.66 11.38
C LYS A 89 1.10 11.35 10.88
N ASP A 90 1.25 11.19 9.58
CA ASP A 90 2.52 11.48 8.91
C ASP A 90 2.62 13.01 8.72
N PRO A 91 3.75 13.68 9.01
CA PRO A 91 3.96 15.09 8.64
C PRO A 91 3.76 15.41 7.14
N THR A 92 3.63 14.41 6.27
CA THR A 92 3.25 14.56 4.85
C THR A 92 1.75 14.37 4.55
N CYS A 93 0.95 14.02 5.56
CA CYS A 93 -0.53 14.02 5.56
C CYS A 93 -1.25 13.35 4.36
N LYS A 94 -0.77 12.21 3.83
CA LYS A 94 -1.58 11.39 2.90
C LYS A 94 -1.30 9.89 3.04
N PRO A 95 -2.11 9.11 3.76
CA PRO A 95 -2.12 7.66 3.57
C PRO A 95 -2.59 7.37 2.14
N GLN A 96 -1.74 6.72 1.34
CA GLN A 96 -2.04 6.50 -0.08
C GLN A 96 -2.79 5.21 -0.34
N ILE A 97 -2.62 4.23 0.55
CA ILE A 97 -3.29 2.94 0.45
C ILE A 97 -3.92 2.66 1.80
N THR A 98 -5.25 2.66 1.82
CA THR A 98 -6.08 2.66 3.04
C THR A 98 -6.73 1.31 3.30
N ASN A 99 -6.76 0.42 2.31
CA ASN A 99 -7.43 -0.88 2.42
C ASN A 99 -6.80 -1.94 1.50
N TYR A 100 -7.10 -3.20 1.80
CA TYR A 100 -6.57 -4.35 1.06
C TYR A 100 -7.16 -4.47 -0.35
N ARG A 101 -8.37 -3.96 -0.61
CA ARG A 101 -8.99 -4.02 -1.94
C ARG A 101 -8.22 -3.16 -2.95
N LEU A 102 -7.88 -1.92 -2.56
CA LEU A 102 -7.00 -1.04 -3.33
C LEU A 102 -5.63 -1.69 -3.53
N MET A 103 -5.04 -2.25 -2.47
CA MET A 103 -3.78 -2.99 -2.57
C MET A 103 -3.85 -4.12 -3.62
N LEU A 104 -4.92 -4.92 -3.65
CA LEU A 104 -5.10 -5.99 -4.64
C LEU A 104 -5.20 -5.44 -6.06
N ARG A 105 -5.96 -4.35 -6.30
CA ARG A 105 -6.07 -3.73 -7.62
C ARG A 105 -4.71 -3.20 -8.10
N LEU A 106 -3.95 -2.54 -7.23
CA LEU A 106 -2.61 -2.04 -7.55
C LEU A 106 -1.63 -3.17 -7.86
N ILE A 107 -1.64 -4.26 -7.08
CA ILE A 107 -0.81 -5.45 -7.35
C ILE A 107 -1.17 -6.06 -8.71
N ASN A 108 -2.48 -6.19 -9.01
CA ASN A 108 -2.95 -6.71 -10.29
C ASN A 108 -2.45 -5.88 -11.48
N HIS A 109 -2.53 -4.55 -11.36
CA HIS A 109 -2.03 -3.63 -12.38
C HIS A 109 -0.52 -3.75 -12.56
N ILE A 110 0.26 -3.80 -11.47
CA ILE A 110 1.72 -4.00 -11.56
C ILE A 110 2.08 -5.33 -12.23
N MET A 111 1.33 -6.41 -11.95
CA MET A 111 1.58 -7.71 -12.56
C MET A 111 1.35 -7.74 -14.07
N THR A 112 0.52 -6.83 -14.59
CA THR A 112 0.15 -6.75 -16.01
C THR A 112 0.88 -5.63 -16.75
N LYS A 113 1.42 -4.64 -16.03
CA LYS A 113 2.20 -3.53 -16.57
C LYS A 113 3.66 -3.93 -16.78
N ALA A 114 4.18 -3.63 -17.97
CA ALA A 114 5.61 -3.80 -18.23
C ALA A 114 6.43 -2.82 -17.36
N PRO A 115 7.58 -3.23 -16.81
CA PRO A 115 8.46 -2.31 -16.07
C PRO A 115 8.94 -1.18 -17.00
N GLU A 116 8.68 0.05 -16.61
CA GLU A 116 9.20 1.22 -17.31
C GLU A 116 10.57 1.61 -16.76
N PHE A 117 11.43 2.15 -17.63
CA PHE A 117 12.69 2.72 -17.19
C PHE A 117 12.41 3.96 -16.32
N ASN A 118 12.92 3.95 -15.09
CA ASN A 118 12.79 5.06 -14.16
C ASN A 118 14.01 5.11 -13.22
N GLU A 119 14.60 6.31 -13.10
CA GLU A 119 15.81 6.56 -12.32
C GLU A 119 15.55 6.67 -10.80
N SER A 120 14.27 6.71 -10.37
CA SER A 120 13.88 6.83 -8.97
C SER A 120 14.09 5.56 -8.12
N GLY A 121 14.42 4.43 -8.74
CA GLY A 121 14.67 3.16 -8.03
C GLY A 121 13.41 2.37 -7.65
N LEU A 122 12.21 2.92 -7.86
CA LEU A 122 10.92 2.24 -7.59
C LEU A 122 10.61 1.08 -8.57
N VAL A 123 11.37 0.97 -9.66
CA VAL A 123 11.27 -0.13 -10.64
C VAL A 123 11.63 -1.49 -10.03
N GLY A 124 12.51 -1.51 -9.03
CA GLY A 124 13.02 -2.77 -8.46
C GLY A 124 12.07 -3.47 -7.49
N PHE A 125 11.16 -2.74 -6.83
CA PHE A 125 10.34 -3.28 -5.73
C PHE A 125 8.92 -2.67 -5.66
N PRO A 126 8.14 -2.70 -6.76
CA PRO A 126 6.85 -2.01 -6.82
C PRO A 126 5.80 -2.56 -5.83
N ILE A 127 5.79 -3.88 -5.58
CA ILE A 127 4.90 -4.50 -4.58
C ILE A 127 5.30 -4.11 -3.15
N ASN A 128 6.60 -3.99 -2.87
CA ASN A 128 7.06 -3.57 -1.54
C ASN A 128 6.68 -2.10 -1.28
N ALA A 129 6.77 -1.24 -2.30
CA ALA A 129 6.36 0.16 -2.19
C ALA A 129 4.89 0.32 -1.76
N ILE A 130 3.99 -0.54 -2.26
CA ILE A 130 2.58 -0.63 -1.82
C ILE A 130 2.48 -1.04 -0.34
N LEU A 131 3.27 -2.03 0.05
CA LEU A 131 3.17 -2.69 1.34
C LEU A 131 4.03 -2.06 2.46
N ASN A 132 4.88 -1.07 2.13
CA ASN A 132 5.93 -0.55 3.00
C ASN A 132 5.42 -0.12 4.39
N TRP A 133 4.28 0.55 4.44
CA TRP A 133 3.62 0.95 5.68
C TRP A 133 2.79 -0.15 6.34
N PRO A 134 1.81 -0.78 5.66
CA PRO A 134 0.93 -1.77 6.32
C PRO A 134 1.72 -2.96 6.87
N MET A 135 2.81 -3.39 6.23
CA MET A 135 3.68 -4.47 6.74
C MET A 135 4.31 -4.18 8.10
N GLY A 136 4.58 -2.91 8.41
CA GLY A 136 5.22 -2.50 9.67
C GLY A 136 4.27 -2.41 10.87
N THR A 137 2.97 -2.61 10.65
CA THR A 137 1.97 -2.60 11.73
C THR A 137 1.90 -3.95 12.46
N THR A 138 1.24 -4.01 13.61
CA THR A 138 1.06 -5.28 14.34
C THR A 138 0.21 -6.27 13.54
N GLY A 139 -0.85 -5.79 12.90
CA GLY A 139 -1.68 -6.59 11.99
C GLY A 139 -0.90 -7.05 10.76
N GLY A 140 -0.06 -6.17 10.19
CA GLY A 140 0.85 -6.51 9.10
C GLY A 140 1.80 -7.63 9.49
N PHE A 141 2.56 -7.43 10.57
CA PHE A 141 3.47 -8.43 11.11
C PHE A 141 2.80 -9.79 11.35
N ALA A 142 1.58 -9.80 11.91
CA ALA A 142 0.81 -11.03 12.12
C ALA A 142 0.37 -11.69 10.80
N ALA A 143 -0.03 -10.91 9.79
CA ALA A 143 -0.40 -11.44 8.48
C ALA A 143 0.78 -12.16 7.79
N PHE A 144 1.97 -11.56 7.80
CA PHE A 144 3.15 -12.11 7.10
C PHE A 144 3.84 -13.26 7.84
N LEU A 145 3.48 -13.51 9.11
CA LEU A 145 3.91 -14.68 9.87
C LEU A 145 2.85 -15.79 9.91
N ASN A 146 1.70 -15.59 9.28
CA ASN A 146 0.68 -16.61 9.20
C ASN A 146 1.16 -17.77 8.30
N ASP A 147 0.91 -19.02 8.70
CA ASP A 147 1.37 -20.21 7.99
C ASP A 147 0.54 -20.57 6.74
N LYS A 148 -0.53 -19.82 6.46
CA LYS A 148 -1.48 -20.06 5.36
C LYS A 148 -1.04 -19.42 4.04
#